data_AF-A0A3D8JYX2-F1
#
_entry.id   AF-A0A3D8JYX2-F1
#
_cell.length_a   1.000
_cell.length_b   1.000
_cell.length_c   1.000
_cell.angle_alpha   90.00
_cell.angle_beta   90.00
_cell.angle_gamma   90.00
#
_symmetry.space_group_name_H-M   'P 1'
#
loop_
_entity.id
_entity.type
_entity.pdbx_description
1 polymer ?
#
loop_
_entity_poly.entity_id
_entity_poly.type
_entity_poly.pdbx_seq_one_letter_code
_entity_poly.pdbx_strand_id
1 'polypeptide(L)'
;MRELDDEDRSALAALEAEWNANHLEIKAMLPRLAEVRRSFAQNPSDETERAMRQVEEDTLAIHERSAEILQRMQVLLEVTDADLESMGRSGEEMPRYHREQLTADQVPANDRVDLLLERTYEQLLKLLPGTKLREYRELELDLPWGAGTNGILSIVKGVVPEIENPRIHRFAQCIRTCDTFLSGSQTYDMFAGASLIPQIARLAHRIDVLSEIPGARKRIRSLWNGAPNEVDSTMFELLVAAGCSVMGRSIEFLDPKGGKTPDLRCHDPYPLVIECKRKRALTSYEIKEELIMRELFVKLDAGARSAGMWGTFSLNLSVEAQAAPIDEIVEYLLRCRHLLGSQPPETQPWGTWDYSELPHFKPIGVRTRMYSPIMLDEVFDWNSDLAEWDGLVCRVENHEESTTDAAEKPVGLRWVNTNEQAVKKRSWGPMSVLGEAIEQIPPGEFGAVFIANQEGARSAIADMRTFNFAKWIKEDASHSANIRVPFGRLFRMYPRPLEHGRPDFIESSISFIADYGDDELPKMFPGNVIVR
;
A
#
# COMPACT_ATOMS: atom_id res chain seq x y z
N MET A 1 27.96 13.08 -27.52
CA MET A 1 27.44 14.25 -28.25
C MET A 1 28.57 14.88 -29.03
N ARG A 2 28.35 15.12 -30.32
CA ARG A 2 29.27 15.86 -31.20
C ARG A 2 29.39 17.33 -30.76
N GLU A 3 30.54 17.95 -31.01
CA GLU A 3 30.68 19.39 -30.84
C GLU A 3 29.88 20.12 -31.93
N LEU A 4 28.93 20.95 -31.50
CA LEU A 4 28.09 21.74 -32.39
C LEU A 4 28.83 23.01 -32.82
N ASP A 5 28.98 23.18 -34.13
CA ASP A 5 29.42 24.45 -34.73
C ASP A 5 28.31 25.52 -34.68
N ASP A 6 28.59 26.72 -35.18
CA ASP A 6 27.62 27.82 -35.13
C ASP A 6 26.38 27.57 -36.00
N GLU A 7 26.52 26.80 -37.09
CA GLU A 7 25.43 26.44 -37.98
C GLU A 7 24.53 25.40 -37.31
N ASP A 8 25.13 24.36 -36.72
CA ASP A 8 24.44 23.34 -35.93
C ASP A 8 23.64 23.97 -34.77
N ARG A 9 24.23 24.94 -34.05
CA ARG A 9 23.55 25.66 -32.96
C ARG A 9 22.37 26.49 -33.47
N SER A 10 22.54 27.16 -34.61
CA SER A 10 21.46 27.94 -35.22
C SER A 10 20.32 27.03 -35.71
N ALA A 11 20.63 25.88 -36.29
CA ALA A 11 19.65 24.89 -36.72
C ALA A 11 18.90 24.28 -35.53
N LEU A 12 19.60 23.98 -34.44
CA LEU A 12 19.00 23.46 -33.21
C LEU A 12 18.04 24.48 -32.58
N ALA A 13 18.43 25.76 -32.51
CA ALA A 13 17.57 26.82 -32.00
C ALA A 13 16.30 27.02 -32.86
N ALA A 14 16.40 26.85 -34.18
CA ALA A 14 15.24 26.89 -35.07
C ALA A 14 14.29 25.70 -34.84
N LEU A 15 14.83 24.48 -34.70
CA LEU A 15 14.06 23.29 -34.37
C LEU A 15 13.39 23.40 -32.99
N GLU A 16 14.08 23.97 -32.01
CA GLU A 16 13.52 24.21 -30.68
C GLU A 16 12.36 25.23 -30.73
N ALA A 17 12.48 26.27 -31.56
CA ALA A 17 11.39 27.21 -31.79
C ALA A 17 10.19 26.55 -32.50
N GLU A 18 10.42 25.71 -33.51
CA GLU A 18 9.38 24.91 -34.18
C GLU A 18 8.68 23.96 -33.21
N TRP A 19 9.46 23.26 -32.37
CA TRP A 19 8.97 22.36 -31.32
C TRP A 19 8.07 23.11 -30.33
N ASN A 20 8.53 24.25 -29.82
CA ASN A 20 7.76 25.07 -28.89
C ASN A 20 6.44 25.58 -29.50
N ALA A 21 6.44 25.93 -30.78
CA ALA A 21 5.23 26.33 -31.50
C ALA A 21 4.23 25.16 -31.64
N ASN A 22 4.69 23.97 -32.08
CA ASN A 22 3.84 22.77 -32.14
C ASN A 22 3.32 22.39 -30.76
N HIS A 23 4.14 22.49 -29.71
CA HIS A 23 3.72 22.17 -28.34
C HIS A 23 2.60 23.10 -27.85
N LEU A 24 2.64 24.39 -28.20
CA LEU A 24 1.54 25.33 -27.94
C LEU A 24 0.26 24.96 -28.70
N GLU A 25 0.38 24.48 -29.94
CA GLU A 25 -0.75 24.02 -30.74
C GLU A 25 -1.40 22.76 -30.16
N ILE A 26 -0.60 21.76 -29.75
CA ILE A 26 -1.08 20.57 -29.01
C ILE A 26 -1.85 21.02 -27.76
N LYS A 27 -1.26 21.91 -26.96
CA LYS A 27 -1.88 22.42 -25.74
C LYS A 27 -3.22 23.12 -26.00
N ALA A 28 -3.36 23.81 -27.13
CA ALA A 28 -4.61 24.44 -27.55
C ALA A 28 -5.66 23.43 -28.07
N MET A 29 -5.23 22.30 -28.62
CA MET A 29 -6.11 21.25 -29.15
C MET A 29 -6.66 20.31 -28.07
N LEU A 30 -5.91 20.05 -26.99
CA LEU A 30 -6.34 19.12 -25.94
C LEU A 30 -7.72 19.45 -25.32
N PRO A 31 -8.07 20.72 -24.99
CA PRO A 31 -9.41 21.06 -24.51
C PRO A 31 -10.50 20.76 -25.54
N ARG A 32 -10.25 21.04 -26.82
CA ARG A 32 -11.20 20.77 -27.92
C ARG A 32 -11.43 19.27 -28.07
N LEU A 33 -10.37 18.47 -28.01
CA LEU A 33 -10.46 17.01 -28.08
C LEU A 33 -11.27 16.43 -26.92
N ALA A 34 -11.04 16.92 -25.69
CA ALA A 34 -11.82 16.53 -24.53
C ALA A 34 -13.30 16.90 -24.68
N GLU A 35 -13.61 18.10 -25.20
CA GLU A 35 -14.98 18.56 -25.43
C GLU A 35 -15.72 17.72 -26.47
N VAL A 36 -15.13 17.47 -27.65
CA VAL A 36 -15.80 16.68 -28.70
C VAL A 36 -16.02 15.23 -28.28
N ARG A 37 -15.07 14.64 -27.54
CA ARG A 37 -15.24 13.29 -26.96
C ARG A 37 -16.35 13.26 -25.93
N ARG A 38 -16.44 14.26 -25.06
CA ARG A 38 -17.53 14.40 -24.10
C ARG A 38 -18.88 14.55 -24.80
N SER A 39 -18.94 15.36 -25.85
CA SER A 39 -20.16 15.54 -26.66
C SER A 39 -20.60 14.24 -27.33
N PHE A 40 -19.66 13.50 -27.93
CA PHE A 40 -19.95 12.19 -28.54
C PHE A 40 -20.42 11.18 -27.49
N ALA A 41 -19.77 11.12 -26.33
CA ALA A 41 -20.17 10.23 -25.24
C ALA A 41 -21.56 10.55 -24.67
N GLN A 42 -21.93 11.84 -24.60
CA GLN A 42 -23.24 12.28 -24.10
C GLN A 42 -24.36 12.09 -25.13
N ASN A 43 -24.07 12.30 -26.41
CA ASN A 43 -25.04 12.19 -27.50
C ASN A 43 -24.39 11.59 -28.76
N PRO A 44 -24.31 10.25 -28.85
CA PRO A 44 -23.70 9.58 -29.99
C PRO A 44 -24.53 9.82 -31.26
N SER A 45 -23.95 10.50 -32.25
CA SER A 45 -24.55 10.75 -33.56
C SER A 45 -23.47 10.82 -34.65
N ASP A 46 -23.86 10.65 -35.92
CA ASP A 46 -22.94 10.79 -37.05
C ASP A 46 -22.26 12.17 -37.12
N GLU A 47 -22.87 13.20 -36.53
CA GLU A 47 -22.32 14.54 -36.45
C GLU A 47 -21.25 14.63 -35.36
N THR A 48 -21.55 14.16 -34.15
CA THR A 48 -20.58 14.18 -33.03
C THR A 48 -19.41 13.24 -33.29
N GLU A 49 -19.63 12.11 -33.99
CA GLU A 49 -18.56 11.21 -34.41
C GLU A 49 -17.64 11.84 -35.44
N ARG A 50 -18.18 12.50 -36.48
CA ARG A 50 -17.36 13.20 -37.49
C ARG A 50 -16.56 14.34 -36.87
N ALA A 51 -17.15 15.10 -35.96
CA ALA A 51 -16.45 16.15 -35.24
C ALA A 51 -15.30 15.58 -34.39
N MET A 52 -15.54 14.48 -33.67
CA MET A 52 -14.51 13.79 -32.89
C MET A 52 -13.36 13.29 -33.79
N ARG A 53 -13.68 12.58 -34.88
CA ARG A 53 -12.67 12.07 -35.82
C ARG A 53 -11.83 13.19 -36.43
N GLN A 54 -12.44 14.30 -36.84
CA GLN A 54 -11.70 15.45 -37.38
C GLN A 54 -10.68 16.00 -36.37
N VAL A 55 -11.09 16.21 -35.11
CA VAL A 55 -10.18 16.72 -34.08
C VAL A 55 -9.09 15.70 -33.74
N GLU A 56 -9.40 14.40 -33.78
CA GLU A 56 -8.42 13.33 -33.61
C GLU A 56 -7.39 13.30 -34.74
N GLU A 57 -7.83 13.44 -36.00
CA GLU A 57 -6.95 13.54 -37.18
C GLU A 57 -6.06 14.79 -37.11
N ASP A 58 -6.63 15.95 -36.77
CA ASP A 58 -5.88 17.19 -36.59
C ASP A 58 -4.82 17.04 -35.49
N THR A 59 -5.18 16.40 -34.37
CA THR A 59 -4.27 16.16 -33.23
C THR A 59 -3.15 15.20 -33.63
N LEU A 60 -3.47 14.13 -34.36
CA LEU A 60 -2.50 13.16 -34.87
C LEU A 60 -1.49 13.84 -35.81
N ALA A 61 -1.96 14.69 -36.73
CA ALA A 61 -1.08 15.42 -37.64
C ALA A 61 -0.08 16.33 -36.89
N ILE A 62 -0.51 16.99 -35.80
CA ILE A 62 0.41 17.81 -34.98
C ILE A 62 1.45 16.93 -34.25
N HIS A 63 1.04 15.75 -33.76
CA HIS A 63 1.95 14.78 -33.15
C HIS A 63 2.98 14.25 -34.15
N GLU A 64 2.57 13.92 -35.38
CA GLU A 64 3.48 13.51 -36.46
C GLU A 64 4.53 14.59 -36.76
N ARG A 65 4.10 15.85 -36.91
CA ARG A 65 5.04 16.99 -37.07
C ARG A 65 6.01 17.12 -35.90
N SER A 66 5.53 16.87 -34.68
CA SER A 66 6.37 16.94 -33.48
C SER A 66 7.42 15.82 -33.49
N ALA A 67 7.04 14.60 -33.85
CA ALA A 67 7.96 13.47 -34.00
C ALA A 67 9.03 13.75 -35.07
N GLU A 68 8.65 14.34 -36.21
CA GLU A 68 9.60 14.74 -37.26
C GLU A 68 10.62 15.78 -36.77
N ILE A 69 10.19 16.77 -35.97
CA ILE A 69 11.09 17.77 -35.38
C ILE A 69 12.08 17.10 -34.43
N LEU A 70 11.61 16.20 -33.56
CA LEU A 70 12.50 15.45 -32.65
C LEU A 70 13.50 14.59 -33.41
N GLN A 71 13.07 13.91 -34.48
CA GLN A 71 13.95 13.13 -35.32
C GLN A 71 15.03 14.01 -35.97
N ARG A 72 14.67 15.22 -36.46
CA ARG A 72 15.63 16.19 -36.99
C ARG A 72 16.62 16.66 -35.92
N MET A 73 16.15 16.89 -34.68
CA MET A 73 17.03 17.24 -33.56
C MET A 73 17.99 16.09 -33.19
N GLN A 74 17.52 14.84 -33.19
CA GLN A 74 18.34 13.65 -32.93
C GLN A 74 19.45 13.50 -33.98
N VAL A 75 19.10 13.61 -35.26
CA VAL A 75 20.07 13.55 -36.37
C VAL A 75 21.12 14.65 -36.24
N LEU A 76 20.70 15.87 -35.92
CA LEU A 76 21.60 17.02 -35.74
C LEU A 76 22.57 16.83 -34.56
N LEU A 77 22.09 16.25 -33.46
CA LEU A 77 22.88 16.04 -32.25
C LEU A 77 23.73 14.75 -32.29
N GLU A 78 23.57 13.94 -33.34
CA GLU A 78 24.13 12.58 -33.46
C GLU A 78 23.78 11.71 -32.23
N VAL A 79 22.58 11.89 -31.69
CA VAL A 79 22.06 11.12 -30.56
C VAL A 79 21.32 9.92 -31.14
N THR A 80 21.82 8.72 -30.86
CA THR A 80 21.15 7.48 -31.28
C THR A 80 19.95 7.18 -30.40
N ASP A 81 19.02 6.33 -30.86
CA ASP A 81 17.94 5.82 -30.02
C ASP A 81 18.49 5.14 -28.76
N ALA A 82 19.64 4.46 -28.87
CA ALA A 82 20.32 3.86 -27.73
C ALA A 82 20.85 4.91 -26.73
N ASP A 83 21.31 6.06 -27.21
CA ASP A 83 21.72 7.18 -26.35
C ASP A 83 20.52 7.79 -25.63
N LEU A 84 19.39 7.99 -26.34
CA LEU A 84 18.14 8.45 -25.72
C LEU A 84 17.60 7.46 -24.70
N GLU A 85 17.63 6.16 -25.01
CA GLU A 85 17.29 5.11 -24.07
C GLU A 85 18.23 5.14 -22.86
N SER A 86 19.54 5.33 -23.06
CA SER A 86 20.50 5.40 -21.95
C SER A 86 20.30 6.66 -21.08
N MET A 87 19.93 7.78 -21.69
CA MET A 87 19.63 9.04 -21.00
C MET A 87 18.27 8.95 -20.28
N GLY A 88 17.28 8.28 -20.87
CA GLY A 88 15.97 8.00 -20.29
C GLY A 88 15.97 6.93 -19.19
N ARG A 89 16.96 6.03 -19.19
CA ARG A 89 17.22 5.03 -18.13
C ARG A 89 17.84 5.61 -16.86
N SER A 90 18.15 6.92 -16.83
CA SER A 90 18.55 7.60 -15.60
C SER A 90 17.39 7.83 -14.63
N GLY A 91 16.14 7.66 -15.08
CA GLY A 91 15.02 7.44 -14.17
C GLY A 91 15.18 6.06 -13.57
N GLU A 92 15.59 5.99 -12.29
CA GLU A 92 15.69 4.75 -11.50
C GLU A 92 14.62 3.76 -11.94
N GLU A 93 15.02 2.70 -12.64
CA GLU A 93 14.14 1.60 -12.97
C GLU A 93 13.66 1.06 -11.63
N MET A 94 12.45 1.46 -11.22
CA MET A 94 12.03 1.20 -9.85
C MET A 94 12.04 -0.31 -9.64
N PRO A 95 12.82 -0.80 -8.67
CA PRO A 95 13.00 -2.23 -8.50
C PRO A 95 11.65 -2.88 -8.25
N ARG A 96 11.25 -3.74 -9.19
CA ARG A 96 10.07 -4.59 -9.07
C ARG A 96 10.43 -5.75 -8.15
N TYR A 97 10.54 -5.46 -6.86
CA TYR A 97 10.87 -6.50 -5.89
C TYR A 97 9.77 -7.56 -5.87
N HIS A 98 10.11 -8.82 -6.11
CA HIS A 98 9.25 -9.93 -5.74
C HIS A 98 9.05 -9.93 -4.23
N ARG A 99 7.97 -10.54 -3.72
CA ARG A 99 7.70 -10.51 -2.28
C ARG A 99 8.85 -11.08 -1.45
N GLU A 100 9.53 -12.10 -1.96
CA GLU A 100 10.70 -12.75 -1.36
C GLU A 100 11.94 -11.84 -1.29
N GLN A 101 11.97 -10.76 -2.08
CA GLN A 101 13.06 -9.79 -2.11
C GLN A 101 12.82 -8.60 -1.17
N LEU A 102 11.67 -8.56 -0.51
CA LEU A 102 11.26 -7.47 0.37
C LEU A 102 11.56 -7.82 1.83
N THR A 103 12.84 -8.06 2.08
CA THR A 103 13.37 -8.45 3.39
C THR A 103 14.30 -7.38 3.95
N ALA A 104 14.52 -7.38 5.27
CA ALA A 104 15.46 -6.47 5.92
C ALA A 104 16.89 -6.54 5.36
N ASP A 105 17.32 -7.70 4.88
CA ASP A 105 18.65 -7.89 4.28
C ASP A 105 18.75 -7.38 2.83
N GLN A 106 17.65 -7.34 2.09
CA GLN A 106 17.64 -6.92 0.68
C GLN A 106 17.16 -5.50 0.46
N VAL A 107 16.29 -5.00 1.33
CA VAL A 107 15.79 -3.62 1.30
C VAL A 107 16.16 -2.93 2.60
N PRO A 108 17.16 -2.02 2.58
CA PRO A 108 17.62 -1.34 3.77
C PRO A 108 16.45 -0.61 4.42
N ALA A 109 16.45 -0.59 5.75
CA ALA A 109 15.49 0.19 6.51
C ALA A 109 15.51 1.65 6.06
N ASN A 110 14.34 2.29 6.06
CA ASN A 110 14.24 3.73 5.87
C ASN A 110 14.73 4.42 7.15
N ASP A 111 16.05 4.54 7.26
CA ASP A 111 16.80 4.96 8.43
C ASP A 111 16.53 6.41 8.88
N ARG A 112 15.62 7.12 8.22
CA ARG A 112 15.30 8.51 8.53
C ARG A 112 13.83 8.81 8.80
N VAL A 113 12.95 7.81 8.91
CA VAL A 113 11.53 8.07 9.20
C VAL A 113 11.35 8.82 10.53
N ASP A 114 12.11 8.41 11.54
CA ASP A 114 12.22 9.06 12.85
C ASP A 114 12.68 10.52 12.74
N LEU A 115 13.81 10.77 12.08
CA LEU A 115 14.36 12.11 11.87
C LEU A 115 13.42 13.00 11.05
N LEU A 116 12.73 12.42 10.07
CA LEU A 116 11.76 13.14 9.25
C LEU A 116 10.52 13.54 10.07
N LEU A 117 10.02 12.62 10.89
CA LEU A 117 8.91 12.87 11.79
C LEU A 117 9.27 13.96 12.80
N GLU A 118 10.39 13.83 13.51
CA GLU A 118 10.86 14.83 14.50
C GLU A 118 10.90 16.25 13.94
N ARG A 119 11.35 16.39 12.69
CA ARG A 119 11.50 17.70 12.04
C ARG A 119 10.17 18.30 11.57
N THR A 120 9.24 17.48 11.11
CA THR A 120 8.07 17.95 10.36
C THR A 120 6.75 17.80 11.13
N TYR A 121 6.69 16.97 12.16
CA TYR A 121 5.45 16.64 12.86
C TYR A 121 4.74 17.86 13.47
N GLU A 122 5.49 18.80 14.05
CA GLU A 122 4.94 20.06 14.58
C GLU A 122 4.26 20.93 13.51
N GLN A 123 4.67 20.83 12.24
CA GLN A 123 4.00 21.54 11.14
C GLN A 123 2.60 20.96 10.90
N LEU A 124 2.45 19.64 10.97
CA LEU A 124 1.16 18.96 10.89
C LEU A 124 0.26 19.33 12.07
N LEU A 125 0.79 19.32 13.29
CA LEU A 125 0.03 19.63 14.49
C LEU A 125 -0.56 21.05 14.47
N LYS A 126 0.15 22.02 13.88
CA LYS A 126 -0.34 23.40 13.70
C LYS A 126 -1.58 23.52 12.80
N LEU A 127 -1.87 22.51 11.97
CA LEU A 127 -3.07 22.49 11.14
C LEU A 127 -4.33 22.08 11.91
N LEU A 128 -4.17 21.37 13.03
CA LEU A 128 -5.30 20.93 13.85
C LEU A 128 -5.79 22.07 14.76
N PRO A 129 -7.11 22.17 15.00
CA PRO A 129 -7.62 23.02 16.08
C PRO A 129 -7.02 22.59 17.43
N GLY A 130 -6.54 23.55 18.24
CA GLY A 130 -5.90 23.23 19.52
C GLY A 130 -6.79 22.45 20.50
N THR A 131 -8.11 22.63 20.43
CA THR A 131 -9.09 21.83 21.18
C THR A 131 -9.09 20.36 20.76
N LYS A 132 -9.04 20.09 19.45
CA LYS A 132 -8.95 18.73 18.91
C LYS A 132 -7.64 18.05 19.24
N LEU A 133 -6.52 18.77 19.17
CA LEU A 133 -5.23 18.22 19.56
C LEU A 133 -5.20 17.84 21.04
N ARG A 134 -5.80 18.66 21.92
CA ARG A 134 -5.93 18.34 23.34
C ARG A 134 -6.80 17.10 23.57
N GLU A 135 -7.98 17.07 22.94
CA GLU A 135 -8.89 15.90 22.96
C GLU A 135 -8.12 14.63 22.58
N TYR A 136 -7.36 14.64 21.48
CA TYR A 136 -6.61 13.48 21.04
C TYR A 136 -5.56 13.05 22.06
N ARG A 137 -4.80 13.99 22.64
CA ARG A 137 -3.74 13.72 23.64
C ARG A 137 -4.27 13.14 24.95
N GLU A 138 -5.53 13.38 25.26
CA GLU A 138 -6.21 12.82 26.43
C GLU A 138 -6.74 11.39 26.18
N LEU A 139 -6.80 10.94 24.91
CA LEU A 139 -7.21 9.58 24.59
C LEU A 139 -6.13 8.57 24.98
N GLU A 140 -6.58 7.50 25.62
CA GLU A 140 -5.77 6.32 25.90
C GLU A 140 -5.65 5.46 24.64
N LEU A 141 -4.43 4.98 24.38
CA LEU A 141 -4.21 3.95 23.37
C LEU A 141 -4.29 2.59 24.07
N ASP A 142 -5.29 1.80 23.69
CA ASP A 142 -5.32 0.40 24.06
C ASP A 142 -4.22 -0.34 23.29
N LEU A 143 -3.27 -0.94 24.01
CA LEU A 143 -2.34 -1.88 23.40
C LEU A 143 -3.13 -3.13 22.94
N PRO A 144 -2.81 -3.71 21.78
CA PRO A 144 -3.57 -4.84 21.26
C PRO A 144 -3.46 -6.11 22.13
N TRP A 145 -2.48 -6.17 23.02
CA TRP A 145 -2.31 -7.21 24.04
C TRP A 145 -2.69 -6.74 25.46
N GLY A 146 -3.51 -5.70 25.58
CA GLY A 146 -3.97 -5.18 26.87
C GLY A 146 -5.06 -6.03 27.53
N ALA A 147 -5.67 -5.48 28.58
CA ALA A 147 -6.76 -6.14 29.32
C ALA A 147 -7.94 -6.55 28.42
N GLY A 148 -8.22 -5.78 27.36
CA GLY A 148 -9.31 -6.07 26.43
C GLY A 148 -9.15 -7.38 25.64
N THR A 149 -7.94 -7.90 25.48
CA THR A 149 -7.64 -9.15 24.77
C THR A 149 -7.14 -10.26 25.68
N ASN A 150 -7.18 -10.05 27.01
CA ASN A 150 -6.62 -10.98 28.01
C ASN A 150 -5.14 -11.35 27.73
N GLY A 151 -4.38 -10.41 27.17
CA GLY A 151 -2.98 -10.64 26.80
C GLY A 151 -2.78 -11.51 25.56
N ILE A 152 -3.83 -11.73 24.75
CA ILE A 152 -3.70 -12.44 23.47
C ILE A 152 -3.30 -11.44 22.39
N LEU A 153 -2.25 -11.77 21.64
CA LEU A 153 -1.91 -11.08 20.40
C LEU A 153 -2.34 -11.96 19.21
N SER A 154 -3.02 -11.34 18.25
CA SER A 154 -3.33 -11.96 16.96
C SER A 154 -2.78 -11.12 15.82
N ILE A 155 -2.03 -11.76 14.94
CA ILE A 155 -1.44 -11.17 13.74
C ILE A 155 -1.91 -12.01 12.56
N VAL A 156 -2.52 -11.38 11.57
CA VAL A 156 -2.84 -12.00 10.29
C VAL A 156 -2.20 -11.18 9.19
N LYS A 157 -1.39 -11.82 8.33
CA LYS A 157 -0.72 -11.14 7.22
C LYS A 157 0.18 -9.96 7.69
N GLY A 158 0.81 -10.10 8.86
CA GLY A 158 1.60 -9.02 9.48
C GLY A 158 0.77 -7.85 10.04
N VAL A 159 -0.56 -7.98 10.11
CA VAL A 159 -1.48 -6.95 10.58
C VAL A 159 -2.18 -7.40 11.85
N VAL A 160 -2.26 -6.50 12.83
CA VAL A 160 -3.05 -6.71 14.05
C VAL A 160 -4.46 -6.12 13.82
N PRO A 161 -5.54 -6.93 13.85
CA PRO A 161 -6.89 -6.47 13.52
C PRO A 161 -7.41 -5.29 14.34
N GLU A 162 -7.05 -5.23 15.62
CA GLU A 162 -7.42 -4.18 16.57
C GLU A 162 -6.85 -2.81 16.16
N ILE A 163 -5.69 -2.81 15.51
CA ILE A 163 -5.05 -1.58 15.04
C ILE A 163 -5.80 -1.00 13.87
N GLU A 164 -6.32 -1.85 12.98
CA GLU A 164 -7.08 -1.44 11.79
C GLU A 164 -8.52 -1.02 12.11
N ASN A 165 -9.03 -1.41 13.28
CA ASN A 165 -10.35 -1.02 13.77
C ASN A 165 -10.23 -0.37 15.17
N PRO A 166 -9.57 0.79 15.26
CA PRO A 166 -9.33 1.44 16.55
C PRO A 166 -10.65 1.88 17.20
N ARG A 167 -10.68 1.87 18.54
CA ARG A 167 -11.81 2.40 19.33
C ARG A 167 -11.92 3.92 19.28
N ILE A 168 -10.83 4.58 18.92
CA ILE A 168 -10.75 6.04 18.73
C ILE A 168 -10.76 6.39 17.26
N HIS A 169 -10.95 7.67 16.94
CA HIS A 169 -10.84 8.17 15.57
C HIS A 169 -9.48 7.79 14.97
N ARG A 170 -9.44 7.25 13.74
CA ARG A 170 -8.20 6.75 13.09
C ARG A 170 -7.10 7.80 13.02
N PHE A 171 -7.43 9.06 12.72
CA PHE A 171 -6.43 10.12 12.74
C PHE A 171 -5.94 10.47 14.15
N ALA A 172 -6.79 10.33 15.18
CA ALA A 172 -6.35 10.47 16.56
C ALA A 172 -5.35 9.36 16.93
N GLN A 173 -5.59 8.12 16.51
CA GLN A 173 -4.63 7.03 16.63
C GLN A 173 -3.30 7.39 15.95
N CYS A 174 -3.31 7.91 14.73
CA CYS A 174 -2.09 8.35 14.04
C CYS A 174 -1.28 9.36 14.87
N ILE A 175 -1.94 10.39 15.40
CA ILE A 175 -1.30 11.41 16.24
C ILE A 175 -0.75 10.76 17.52
N ARG A 176 -1.51 9.92 18.19
CA ARG A 176 -1.09 9.29 19.46
C ARG A 176 0.04 8.28 19.29
N THR A 177 0.04 7.52 18.21
CA THR A 177 1.15 6.63 17.86
C THR A 177 2.43 7.44 17.60
N CYS A 178 2.35 8.61 16.95
CA CYS A 178 3.50 9.49 16.77
C CYS A 178 3.98 10.10 18.10
N ASP A 179 3.08 10.63 18.93
CA ASP A 179 3.41 11.19 20.25
C ASP A 179 4.11 10.15 21.16
N THR A 180 3.57 8.92 21.20
CA THR A 180 4.14 7.83 22.02
C THR A 180 5.48 7.34 21.49
N PHE A 181 5.67 7.32 20.16
CA PHE A 181 6.96 7.00 19.56
C PHE A 181 8.02 8.04 19.90
N LEU A 182 7.74 9.32 19.63
CA LEU A 182 8.68 10.44 19.84
C LEU A 182 9.04 10.64 21.31
N SER A 183 8.12 10.34 22.23
CA SER A 183 8.39 10.40 23.68
C SER A 183 9.08 9.16 24.24
N GLY A 184 9.33 8.13 23.42
CA GLY A 184 9.89 6.86 23.89
C GLY A 184 8.97 6.11 24.84
N SER A 185 7.65 6.32 24.76
CA SER A 185 6.68 5.71 25.66
C SER A 185 6.75 4.18 25.61
N GLN A 186 6.51 3.55 26.75
CA GLN A 186 6.35 2.10 26.84
C GLN A 186 5.01 1.62 26.28
N THR A 187 4.03 2.52 26.15
CA THR A 187 2.71 2.27 25.55
C THR A 187 2.71 2.42 24.04
N TYR A 188 3.88 2.58 23.41
CA TYR A 188 3.98 2.69 21.96
C TYR A 188 3.66 1.35 21.30
N ASP A 189 2.61 1.36 20.46
CA ASP A 189 2.24 0.23 19.61
C ASP A 189 3.08 0.26 18.32
N MET A 190 4.04 -0.66 18.25
CA MET A 190 4.98 -0.75 17.14
C MET A 190 4.37 -1.27 15.83
N PHE A 191 3.31 -2.07 15.88
CA PHE A 191 2.63 -2.51 14.66
C PHE A 191 1.84 -1.36 14.04
N ALA A 192 1.19 -0.55 14.89
CA ALA A 192 0.56 0.69 14.45
C ALA A 192 1.62 1.67 13.95
N GLY A 193 2.73 1.80 14.67
CA GLY A 193 3.84 2.67 14.32
C GLY A 193 4.40 2.37 12.94
N ALA A 194 4.69 1.10 12.65
CA ALA A 194 5.18 0.66 11.34
C ALA A 194 4.26 1.06 10.19
N SER A 195 2.93 1.02 10.38
CA SER A 195 1.98 1.40 9.33
C SER A 195 1.76 2.91 9.25
N LEU A 196 1.61 3.59 10.40
CA LEU A 196 1.11 4.97 10.47
C LEU A 196 2.20 6.02 10.44
N ILE A 197 3.30 5.83 11.16
CA ILE A 197 4.36 6.84 11.32
C ILE A 197 5.00 7.24 9.98
N PRO A 198 5.41 6.30 9.10
CA PRO A 198 6.00 6.64 7.80
C PRO A 198 5.09 7.54 6.96
N GLN A 199 3.78 7.27 6.99
CA GLN A 199 2.77 8.04 6.25
C GLN A 199 2.59 9.44 6.83
N ILE A 200 2.52 9.55 8.16
CA ILE A 200 2.42 10.84 8.85
C ILE A 200 3.67 11.67 8.66
N ALA A 201 4.86 11.08 8.79
CA ALA A 201 6.14 11.76 8.57
C ALA A 201 6.22 12.31 7.15
N ARG A 202 5.81 11.53 6.14
CA ARG A 202 5.78 11.99 4.76
C ARG A 202 4.72 13.06 4.51
N LEU A 203 3.51 12.88 5.04
CA LEU A 203 2.43 13.86 4.91
C LEU A 203 2.85 15.20 5.51
N ALA A 204 3.39 15.18 6.73
CA ALA A 204 3.89 16.34 7.43
C ALA A 204 4.98 17.06 6.63
N HIS A 205 5.94 16.31 6.07
CA HIS A 205 6.99 16.86 5.20
C HIS A 205 6.46 17.51 3.91
N ARG A 206 5.25 17.17 3.46
CA ARG A 206 4.66 17.67 2.21
C ARG A 206 3.58 18.73 2.42
N ILE A 207 3.37 19.20 3.65
CA ILE A 207 2.33 20.19 3.97
C ILE A 207 2.46 21.47 3.14
N ASP A 208 3.68 21.98 2.98
CA ASP A 208 3.90 23.23 2.25
C ASP A 208 3.50 23.07 0.78
N VAL A 209 3.91 21.98 0.13
CA VAL A 209 3.50 21.64 -1.25
C VAL A 209 1.98 21.47 -1.34
N LEU A 210 1.37 20.74 -0.40
CA LEU A 210 -0.08 20.57 -0.36
C LEU A 210 -0.83 21.89 -0.21
N SER A 211 -0.23 22.90 0.44
CA SER A 211 -0.88 24.20 0.64
C SER A 211 -1.11 24.96 -0.66
N GLU A 212 -0.35 24.64 -1.71
CA GLU A 212 -0.42 25.24 -3.04
C GLU A 212 -1.43 24.53 -3.96
N ILE A 213 -1.84 23.29 -3.63
CA ILE A 213 -2.77 22.49 -4.43
C ILE A 213 -4.22 22.92 -4.16
N PRO A 214 -4.99 23.34 -5.19
CA PRO A 214 -6.40 23.67 -5.03
C PRO A 214 -7.20 22.52 -4.38
N GLY A 215 -8.01 22.85 -3.37
CA GLY A 215 -8.84 21.90 -2.63
C GLY A 215 -8.12 21.07 -1.55
N ALA A 216 -6.78 20.99 -1.55
CA ALA A 216 -6.02 20.19 -0.60
C ALA A 216 -6.26 20.60 0.86
N ARG A 217 -6.43 21.89 1.15
CA ARG A 217 -6.72 22.38 2.51
C ARG A 217 -8.05 21.84 3.06
N LYS A 218 -9.06 21.63 2.20
CA LYS A 218 -10.33 21.00 2.58
C LYS A 218 -10.11 19.52 2.87
N ARG A 219 -9.33 18.84 2.01
CA ARG A 219 -8.98 17.43 2.15
C ARG A 219 -8.12 17.12 3.39
N ILE A 220 -7.17 17.99 3.74
CA ILE A 220 -6.42 17.87 5.00
C ILE A 220 -7.38 17.95 6.20
N ARG A 221 -8.34 18.88 6.20
CA ARG A 221 -9.32 18.99 7.30
C ARG A 221 -10.23 17.77 7.42
N SER A 222 -10.49 17.02 6.34
CA SER A 222 -11.30 15.80 6.44
C SER A 222 -10.58 14.69 7.21
N LEU A 223 -9.25 14.76 7.40
CA LEU A 223 -8.54 13.81 8.25
C LEU A 223 -9.07 13.77 9.70
N TRP A 224 -9.58 14.87 10.24
CA TRP A 224 -10.14 14.91 11.61
C TRP A 224 -11.62 15.27 11.70
N ASN A 225 -12.22 15.72 10.59
CA ASN A 225 -13.66 16.00 10.54
C ASN A 225 -14.45 14.93 9.78
N GLY A 226 -13.78 14.07 9.01
CA GLY A 226 -14.38 13.03 8.18
C GLY A 226 -14.65 11.75 8.96
N ALA A 227 -15.02 10.69 8.24
CA ALA A 227 -15.25 9.39 8.85
C ALA A 227 -13.93 8.70 9.22
N PRO A 228 -13.83 8.02 10.37
CA PRO A 228 -12.59 7.36 10.80
C PRO A 228 -12.03 6.37 9.77
N ASN A 229 -12.90 5.65 9.06
CA ASN A 229 -12.53 4.64 8.06
C ASN A 229 -12.07 5.24 6.71
N GLU A 230 -12.16 6.55 6.52
CA GLU A 230 -11.72 7.26 5.31
C GLU A 230 -10.35 7.93 5.48
N VAL A 231 -9.82 7.99 6.70
CA VAL A 231 -8.56 8.69 7.02
C VAL A 231 -7.40 8.12 6.21
N ASP A 232 -7.27 6.81 6.17
CA ASP A 232 -6.19 6.11 5.47
C ASP A 232 -6.24 6.36 3.95
N SER A 233 -7.44 6.39 3.35
CA SER A 233 -7.64 6.74 1.94
C SER A 233 -7.33 8.22 1.68
N THR A 234 -7.81 9.11 2.55
CA THR A 234 -7.55 10.55 2.48
C THR A 234 -6.05 10.86 2.57
N MET A 235 -5.31 10.18 3.46
CA MET A 235 -3.85 10.30 3.54
C MET A 235 -3.19 9.87 2.24
N PHE A 236 -3.63 8.76 1.64
CA PHE A 236 -3.10 8.29 0.38
C PHE A 236 -3.36 9.28 -0.77
N GLU A 237 -4.58 9.81 -0.90
CA GLU A 237 -4.93 10.86 -1.87
C GLU A 237 -4.02 12.09 -1.74
N LEU A 238 -3.81 12.57 -0.50
CA LEU A 238 -2.91 13.69 -0.21
C LEU A 238 -1.47 13.40 -0.61
N LEU A 239 -0.96 12.20 -0.30
CA LEU A 239 0.40 11.81 -0.65
C LEU A 239 0.60 11.66 -2.16
N VAL A 240 -0.39 11.14 -2.89
CA VAL A 240 -0.38 11.10 -4.36
C VAL A 240 -0.35 12.51 -4.95
N ALA A 241 -1.26 13.39 -4.50
CA ALA A 241 -1.33 14.77 -4.99
C ALA A 241 -0.01 15.53 -4.74
N ALA A 242 0.56 15.40 -3.54
CA ALA A 242 1.86 15.97 -3.21
C ALA A 242 2.98 15.38 -4.09
N GLY A 243 2.98 14.06 -4.32
CA GLY A 243 3.95 13.39 -5.17
C GLY A 243 3.91 13.88 -6.62
N CYS A 244 2.72 14.07 -7.18
CA CYS A 244 2.51 14.65 -8.51
C CYS A 244 3.03 16.10 -8.58
N SER A 245 2.67 16.93 -7.60
CA SER A 245 3.11 18.33 -7.56
C SER A 245 4.63 18.47 -7.44
N VAL A 246 5.30 17.62 -6.64
CA VAL A 246 6.76 17.56 -6.55
C VAL A 246 7.42 17.19 -7.89
N MET A 247 6.72 16.46 -8.75
CA MET A 247 7.15 16.16 -10.12
C MET A 247 6.72 17.22 -11.15
N GLY A 248 6.31 18.40 -10.68
CA GLY A 248 5.93 19.54 -11.50
C GLY A 248 4.57 19.40 -12.18
N ARG A 249 3.71 18.48 -11.74
CA ARG A 249 2.35 18.35 -12.29
C ARG A 249 1.40 19.37 -11.66
N SER A 250 0.57 20.02 -12.48
CA SER A 250 -0.56 20.84 -12.00
C SER A 250 -1.74 19.96 -11.63
N ILE A 251 -2.00 19.83 -10.32
CA ILE A 251 -3.05 19.00 -9.74
C ILE A 251 -4.08 19.86 -9.00
N GLU A 252 -5.34 19.45 -9.02
CA GLU A 252 -6.38 19.91 -8.09
C GLU A 252 -7.19 18.75 -7.51
N PHE A 253 -7.71 18.93 -6.29
CA PHE A 253 -8.70 18.02 -5.70
C PHE A 253 -10.10 18.35 -6.23
N LEU A 254 -10.82 17.32 -6.65
CA LEU A 254 -12.20 17.47 -7.10
C LEU A 254 -13.18 17.30 -5.93
N ASP A 255 -14.20 18.16 -5.92
CA ASP A 255 -15.31 18.06 -4.98
C ASP A 255 -16.40 17.13 -5.55
N PRO A 256 -16.97 16.20 -4.76
CA PRO A 256 -18.07 15.35 -5.22
C PRO A 256 -19.28 16.20 -5.66
N LYS A 257 -19.69 16.08 -6.92
CA LYS A 257 -20.82 16.85 -7.50
C LYS A 257 -22.06 16.01 -7.81
N GLY A 258 -22.14 14.80 -7.25
CA GLY A 258 -23.15 13.80 -7.60
C GLY A 258 -22.78 13.09 -8.91
N GLY A 259 -22.77 11.75 -8.89
CA GLY A 259 -22.21 10.94 -9.97
C GLY A 259 -20.71 10.66 -9.80
N LYS A 260 -20.11 10.05 -10.83
CA LYS A 260 -18.70 9.64 -10.86
C LYS A 260 -17.78 10.86 -10.73
N THR A 261 -17.02 10.95 -9.65
CA THR A 261 -16.10 12.06 -9.40
C THR A 261 -14.76 11.48 -8.95
N PRO A 262 -13.74 11.51 -9.81
CA PRO A 262 -12.39 11.09 -9.42
C PRO A 262 -11.83 11.97 -8.31
N ASP A 263 -10.82 11.48 -7.59
CA ASP A 263 -10.23 12.26 -6.48
C ASP A 263 -9.48 13.52 -6.95
N LEU A 264 -8.71 13.40 -8.03
CA LEU A 264 -7.83 14.46 -8.53
C LEU A 264 -8.03 14.73 -10.03
N ARG A 265 -7.72 15.95 -10.44
CA ARG A 265 -7.52 16.34 -11.84
C ARG A 265 -6.08 16.76 -12.04
N CYS A 266 -5.46 16.23 -13.09
CA CYS A 266 -4.17 16.67 -13.59
C CYS A 266 -4.39 17.49 -14.86
N HIS A 267 -3.83 18.69 -14.92
CA HIS A 267 -4.01 19.60 -16.06
C HIS A 267 -2.89 19.48 -17.10
N ASP A 268 -1.74 18.90 -16.75
CA ASP A 268 -0.57 18.78 -17.60
C ASP A 268 0.16 17.42 -17.43
N PRO A 269 1.04 17.01 -18.38
CA PRO A 269 1.10 17.55 -19.74
C PRO A 269 -0.14 17.15 -20.54
N TYR A 270 -0.85 16.11 -20.08
CA TYR A 270 -2.11 15.64 -20.63
C TYR A 270 -3.21 15.80 -19.59
N PRO A 271 -4.31 16.51 -19.91
CA PRO A 271 -5.46 16.57 -19.03
C PRO A 271 -6.01 15.17 -18.75
N LEU A 272 -5.88 14.71 -17.51
CA LEU A 272 -6.40 13.42 -17.06
C LEU A 272 -6.96 13.54 -15.64
N VAL A 273 -7.76 12.57 -15.25
CA VAL A 273 -8.24 12.44 -13.87
C VAL A 273 -7.45 11.35 -13.17
N ILE A 274 -7.22 11.47 -11.87
CA ILE A 274 -6.55 10.44 -11.08
C ILE A 274 -7.52 9.98 -10.01
N GLU A 275 -7.81 8.69 -10.02
CA GLU A 275 -8.54 8.03 -8.94
C GLU A 275 -7.56 7.33 -8.01
N CYS A 276 -7.68 7.61 -6.72
CA CYS A 276 -6.87 7.02 -5.67
C CYS A 276 -7.73 6.07 -4.84
N LYS A 277 -7.35 4.80 -4.78
CA LYS A 277 -7.98 3.85 -3.86
C LYS A 277 -6.98 3.22 -2.93
N ARG A 278 -7.30 3.25 -1.64
CA ARG A 278 -6.58 2.45 -0.64
C ARG A 278 -7.42 1.27 -0.24
N LYS A 279 -6.89 0.07 -0.47
CA LYS A 279 -7.47 -1.16 0.03
C LYS A 279 -7.26 -1.24 1.54
N ARG A 280 -8.29 -1.68 2.27
CA ARG A 280 -8.15 -2.06 3.69
C ARG A 280 -7.06 -3.11 3.85
N ALA A 281 -6.29 -3.04 4.95
CA ALA A 281 -5.17 -3.95 5.15
C ALA A 281 -5.61 -5.42 5.18
N LEU A 282 -6.78 -5.67 5.77
CA LEU A 282 -7.44 -6.97 5.81
C LEU A 282 -8.77 -6.95 5.05
N THR A 283 -8.99 -7.99 4.25
CA THR A 283 -10.26 -8.29 3.59
C THR A 283 -11.26 -8.88 4.59
N SER A 284 -12.55 -8.83 4.25
CA SER A 284 -13.61 -9.49 5.03
C SER A 284 -13.39 -11.00 5.19
N TYR A 285 -12.68 -11.63 4.26
CA TYR A 285 -12.30 -13.04 4.37
C TYR A 285 -11.20 -13.25 5.42
N GLU A 286 -10.11 -12.48 5.33
CA GLU A 286 -8.98 -12.56 6.26
C GLU A 286 -9.42 -12.26 7.70
N ILE A 287 -10.33 -11.30 7.92
CA ILE A 287 -10.92 -11.02 9.25
C ILE A 287 -11.71 -12.23 9.77
N LYS A 288 -12.55 -12.86 8.94
CA LYS A 288 -13.34 -14.03 9.36
C LYS A 288 -12.45 -15.22 9.69
N GLU A 289 -11.39 -15.43 8.91
CA GLU A 289 -10.42 -16.48 9.19
C GLU A 289 -9.70 -16.23 10.51
N GLU A 290 -9.23 -15.00 10.75
CA GLU A 290 -8.57 -14.62 11.99
C GLU A 290 -9.45 -14.87 13.22
N LEU A 291 -10.73 -14.51 13.17
CA LEU A 291 -11.66 -14.74 14.28
C LEU A 291 -11.81 -16.23 14.62
N ILE A 292 -11.84 -17.10 13.61
CA ILE A 292 -11.92 -18.56 13.78
C ILE A 292 -10.63 -19.09 14.39
N MET A 293 -9.48 -18.64 13.88
CA MET A 293 -8.18 -19.04 14.41
C MET A 293 -7.96 -18.56 15.84
N ARG A 294 -8.48 -17.38 16.19
CA ARG A 294 -8.49 -16.87 17.56
C ARG A 294 -9.39 -17.71 18.46
N GLU A 295 -10.57 -18.12 18.01
CA GLU A 295 -11.45 -19.02 18.78
C GLU A 295 -10.75 -20.36 19.06
N LEU A 296 -10.14 -20.95 18.04
CA LEU A 296 -9.35 -22.17 18.18
C LEU A 296 -8.23 -21.99 19.19
N PHE A 297 -7.48 -20.88 19.08
CA PHE A 297 -6.39 -20.56 20.00
C PHE A 297 -6.87 -20.42 21.45
N VAL A 298 -8.00 -19.77 21.71
CA VAL A 298 -8.50 -19.61 23.09
C VAL A 298 -8.76 -20.97 23.76
N LYS A 299 -9.36 -21.91 23.03
CA LYS A 299 -9.58 -23.29 23.53
C LYS A 299 -8.25 -24.03 23.71
N LEU A 300 -7.34 -23.86 22.76
CA LEU A 300 -6.01 -24.47 22.79
C LEU A 300 -5.16 -23.95 23.96
N ASP A 301 -5.10 -22.64 24.19
CA ASP A 301 -4.37 -21.98 25.28
C ASP A 301 -4.86 -22.48 26.64
N ALA A 302 -6.18 -22.54 26.85
CA ALA A 302 -6.76 -23.07 28.09
C ALA A 302 -6.40 -24.55 28.32
N GLY A 303 -6.49 -25.38 27.27
CA GLY A 303 -6.13 -26.79 27.34
C GLY A 303 -4.63 -27.01 27.56
N ALA A 304 -3.78 -26.28 26.84
CA ALA A 304 -2.33 -26.34 26.94
C ALA A 304 -1.86 -25.92 28.35
N ARG A 305 -2.36 -24.79 28.87
CA ARG A 305 -2.08 -24.32 30.23
C ARG A 305 -2.48 -25.33 31.30
N SER A 306 -3.67 -25.92 31.18
CA SER A 306 -4.15 -26.95 32.11
C SER A 306 -3.31 -28.23 32.05
N ALA A 307 -2.73 -28.51 30.88
CA ALA A 307 -1.84 -29.63 30.65
C ALA A 307 -0.36 -29.36 30.98
N GLY A 308 -0.01 -28.11 31.33
CA GLY A 308 1.39 -27.70 31.54
C GLY A 308 2.23 -27.69 30.26
N MET A 309 1.60 -27.44 29.10
CA MET A 309 2.26 -27.42 27.79
C MET A 309 2.61 -25.98 27.38
N TRP A 310 3.87 -25.76 27.02
CA TRP A 310 4.40 -24.47 26.57
C TRP A 310 5.12 -24.68 25.24
N GLY A 311 4.76 -23.89 24.24
CA GLY A 311 5.25 -24.13 22.89
C GLY A 311 4.44 -23.45 21.80
N THR A 312 4.83 -23.74 20.57
CA THR A 312 4.19 -23.24 19.37
C THR A 312 3.57 -24.39 18.60
N PHE A 313 2.25 -24.34 18.44
CA PHE A 313 1.51 -25.21 17.52
C PHE A 313 1.57 -24.59 16.13
N SER A 314 1.88 -25.40 15.13
CA SER A 314 1.91 -25.00 13.73
C SER A 314 0.83 -25.77 12.99
N LEU A 315 -0.11 -25.08 12.34
CA LEU A 315 -1.28 -25.68 11.71
C LEU A 315 -1.33 -25.36 10.22
N ASN A 316 -1.39 -26.37 9.36
CA ASN A 316 -1.62 -26.17 7.92
C ASN A 316 -2.99 -26.73 7.55
N LEU A 317 -3.95 -25.84 7.28
CA LEU A 317 -5.31 -26.17 6.91
C LEU A 317 -5.39 -26.53 5.43
N SER A 318 -5.94 -27.71 5.12
CA SER A 318 -6.32 -28.14 3.77
C SER A 318 -7.78 -27.78 3.43
N VAL A 319 -8.55 -27.36 4.43
CA VAL A 319 -9.94 -26.87 4.32
C VAL A 319 -10.00 -25.37 4.59
N GLU A 320 -11.06 -24.70 4.12
CA GLU A 320 -11.31 -23.32 4.57
C GLU A 320 -11.52 -23.29 6.09
N ALA A 321 -11.03 -22.24 6.77
CA ALA A 321 -11.13 -22.18 8.24
C ALA A 321 -12.58 -22.26 8.74
N GLN A 322 -13.55 -21.75 7.97
CA GLN A 322 -14.98 -21.86 8.32
C GLN A 322 -15.49 -23.30 8.37
N ALA A 323 -14.80 -24.24 7.72
CA ALA A 323 -15.14 -25.66 7.72
C ALA A 323 -14.24 -26.48 8.66
N ALA A 324 -13.28 -25.84 9.35
CA ALA A 324 -12.37 -26.52 10.25
C ALA A 324 -13.11 -26.97 11.54
N PRO A 325 -13.02 -28.25 11.92
CA PRO A 325 -13.67 -28.75 13.14
C PRO A 325 -12.85 -28.35 14.38
N ILE A 326 -13.03 -27.12 14.87
CA ILE A 326 -12.22 -26.49 15.93
C ILE A 326 -12.01 -27.43 17.13
N ASP A 327 -13.08 -28.00 17.68
CA ASP A 327 -13.00 -28.82 18.89
C ASP A 327 -12.20 -30.12 18.66
N GLU A 328 -12.36 -30.74 17.50
CA GLU A 328 -11.60 -31.94 17.10
C GLU A 328 -10.11 -31.60 16.93
N ILE A 329 -9.80 -30.48 16.27
CA ILE A 329 -8.42 -30.02 16.09
C ILE A 329 -7.77 -29.79 17.45
N VAL A 330 -8.42 -29.06 18.36
CA VAL A 330 -7.87 -28.77 19.69
C VAL A 330 -7.66 -30.06 20.49
N GLU A 331 -8.64 -30.95 20.53
CA GLU A 331 -8.50 -32.23 21.23
C GLU A 331 -7.32 -33.04 20.67
N TYR A 332 -7.20 -33.09 19.34
CA TYR A 332 -6.13 -33.81 18.68
C TYR A 332 -4.75 -33.20 18.96
N LEU A 333 -4.58 -31.88 18.83
CA LEU A 333 -3.32 -31.18 19.14
C LEU A 333 -2.87 -31.40 20.59
N LEU A 334 -3.80 -31.38 21.56
CA LEU A 334 -3.48 -31.61 22.97
C LEU A 334 -3.12 -33.07 23.28
N ARG A 335 -3.72 -34.04 22.57
CA ARG A 335 -3.40 -35.47 22.73
C ARG A 335 -2.02 -35.82 22.17
N CYS A 336 -1.67 -35.24 21.03
CA CYS A 336 -0.46 -35.61 20.31
C CYS A 336 0.85 -35.09 20.93
N ARG A 337 0.80 -34.37 22.05
CA ARG A 337 1.97 -33.91 22.82
C ARG A 337 2.99 -35.00 23.17
N HIS A 338 2.54 -36.24 23.28
CA HIS A 338 3.39 -37.38 23.66
C HIS A 338 4.12 -38.01 22.47
N LEU A 339 3.82 -37.58 21.24
CA LEU A 339 4.38 -38.13 20.01
C LEU A 339 5.62 -37.37 19.51
N LEU A 340 6.11 -36.41 20.29
CA LEU A 340 7.27 -35.57 19.93
C LEU A 340 8.53 -36.42 19.79
N GLY A 341 9.13 -36.42 18.59
CA GLY A 341 10.53 -36.81 18.42
C GLY A 341 10.91 -37.71 17.23
N SER A 342 10.00 -38.26 16.41
CA SER A 342 10.44 -39.08 15.25
C SER A 342 9.45 -39.33 14.11
N GLN A 343 8.18 -38.91 14.22
CA GLN A 343 7.20 -39.21 13.16
C GLN A 343 6.88 -37.96 12.34
N PRO A 344 6.77 -38.09 11.00
CA PRO A 344 6.33 -37.00 10.16
C PRO A 344 4.92 -36.54 10.60
N PRO A 345 4.55 -35.27 10.37
CA PRO A 345 3.21 -34.76 10.62
C PRO A 345 2.15 -35.71 10.06
N GLU A 346 1.29 -36.23 10.93
CA GLU A 346 0.17 -37.06 10.49
C GLU A 346 -0.83 -36.16 9.75
N THR A 347 -1.21 -36.56 8.54
CA THR A 347 -2.21 -35.86 7.74
C THR A 347 -3.62 -36.21 8.21
N GLN A 348 -4.35 -35.20 8.69
CA GLN A 348 -5.76 -35.28 9.05
C GLN A 348 -6.64 -34.73 7.90
N PRO A 349 -7.95 -35.05 7.88
CA PRO A 349 -8.86 -34.53 6.85
C PRO A 349 -8.90 -33.01 6.76
N TRP A 350 -8.68 -32.31 7.87
CA TRP A 350 -8.66 -30.85 7.96
C TRP A 350 -7.28 -30.24 7.68
N GLY A 351 -6.19 -31.02 7.68
CA GLY A 351 -4.84 -30.47 7.53
C GLY A 351 -3.71 -31.28 8.15
N THR A 352 -2.55 -30.65 8.27
CA THR A 352 -1.39 -31.17 9.01
C THR A 352 -1.05 -30.25 10.17
N TRP A 353 -0.25 -30.74 11.11
CA TRP A 353 0.15 -29.98 12.28
C TRP A 353 1.57 -30.34 12.73
N ASP A 354 2.16 -29.46 13.53
CA ASP A 354 3.43 -29.69 14.23
C ASP A 354 3.41 -28.96 15.58
N TYR A 355 4.27 -29.37 16.51
CA TYR A 355 4.44 -28.71 17.80
C TYR A 355 5.91 -28.57 18.17
N SER A 356 6.32 -27.33 18.42
CA SER A 356 7.65 -27.01 18.92
C SER A 356 7.56 -26.69 20.42
N GLU A 357 8.08 -27.59 21.25
CA GLU A 357 8.11 -27.40 22.70
C GLU A 357 9.04 -26.23 23.09
N LEU A 358 8.59 -25.43 24.05
CA LEU A 358 9.34 -24.35 24.65
C LEU A 358 9.44 -24.56 26.16
N PRO A 359 10.49 -24.06 26.82
CA PRO A 359 10.53 -24.08 28.27
C PRO A 359 9.40 -23.20 28.85
N HIS A 360 8.92 -23.55 30.05
CA HIS A 360 7.99 -22.72 30.82
C HIS A 360 8.46 -21.27 30.95
N PHE A 361 9.77 -21.07 31.05
CA PHE A 361 10.42 -19.77 31.10
C PHE A 361 11.49 -19.73 30.01
N LYS A 362 11.31 -18.85 29.02
CA LYS A 362 12.25 -18.66 27.92
C LYS A 362 12.90 -17.27 28.01
N PRO A 363 14.20 -17.17 28.35
CA PRO A 363 14.92 -15.90 28.27
C PRO A 363 14.92 -15.38 26.83
N ILE A 364 14.65 -14.09 26.64
CA ILE A 364 14.75 -13.43 25.32
C ILE A 364 16.19 -12.96 25.05
N GLY A 365 16.98 -12.78 26.11
CA GLY A 365 18.38 -12.34 26.04
C GLY A 365 18.55 -10.81 25.98
N VAL A 366 17.47 -10.06 25.72
CA VAL A 366 17.44 -8.60 25.78
C VAL A 366 16.10 -8.13 26.36
N ARG A 367 16.13 -7.03 27.11
CA ARG A 367 14.91 -6.36 27.54
C ARG A 367 14.28 -5.66 26.34
N THR A 368 13.06 -6.03 26.00
CA THR A 368 12.33 -5.51 24.85
C THR A 368 10.87 -5.21 25.19
N ARG A 369 10.14 -4.56 24.28
CA ARG A 369 8.69 -4.35 24.43
C ARG A 369 7.96 -5.69 24.34
N MET A 370 6.85 -5.80 25.07
CA MET A 370 5.96 -6.94 24.96
C MET A 370 5.53 -7.12 23.49
N TYR A 371 5.67 -8.34 22.98
CA TYR A 371 5.43 -8.70 21.59
C TYR A 371 6.21 -7.91 20.53
N SER A 372 7.40 -7.41 20.88
CA SER A 372 8.27 -6.84 19.86
C SER A 372 8.67 -7.86 18.81
N PRO A 373 9.08 -7.43 17.60
CA PRO A 373 9.67 -8.30 16.60
C PRO A 373 10.74 -9.24 17.19
N ILE A 374 11.67 -8.71 17.99
CA ILE A 374 12.69 -9.52 18.69
C ILE A 374 12.07 -10.62 19.58
N MET A 375 11.05 -10.28 20.38
CA MET A 375 10.40 -11.25 21.26
C MET A 375 9.64 -12.31 20.44
N LEU A 376 8.93 -11.88 19.39
CA LEU A 376 8.15 -12.79 18.56
C LEU A 376 9.04 -13.76 17.79
N ASP A 377 10.16 -13.28 17.27
CA ASP A 377 11.18 -14.09 16.60
C ASP A 377 11.80 -15.08 17.59
N GLU A 378 12.32 -14.59 18.72
CA GLU A 378 12.97 -15.43 19.71
C GLU A 378 12.01 -16.47 20.30
N VAL A 379 10.78 -16.09 20.67
CA VAL A 379 9.86 -16.98 21.40
C VAL A 379 9.09 -17.89 20.45
N PHE A 380 8.55 -17.34 19.36
CA PHE A 380 7.59 -18.04 18.48
C PHE A 380 8.13 -18.28 17.06
N ASP A 381 9.38 -17.91 16.77
CA ASP A 381 9.97 -18.02 15.44
C ASP A 381 9.05 -17.32 14.41
N TRP A 382 8.70 -16.07 14.74
CA TRP A 382 7.82 -15.22 13.95
C TRP A 382 8.50 -13.92 13.54
N ASN A 383 8.61 -13.72 12.22
CA ASN A 383 9.15 -12.51 11.60
C ASN A 383 8.13 -11.91 10.60
N SER A 384 7.99 -10.58 10.58
CA SER A 384 7.12 -9.85 9.64
C SER A 384 7.60 -9.89 8.20
N ASP A 385 8.89 -10.07 7.97
CA ASP A 385 9.50 -9.81 6.66
C ASP A 385 9.26 -10.92 5.65
N LEU A 386 8.99 -12.17 6.09
CA LEU A 386 8.64 -13.31 5.22
C LEU A 386 7.83 -14.37 5.97
N ALA A 387 6.65 -14.03 6.45
CA ALA A 387 5.82 -15.03 7.11
C ALA A 387 5.42 -16.13 6.10
N GLU A 388 6.03 -17.31 6.24
CA GLU A 388 5.56 -18.58 5.65
C GLU A 388 4.12 -18.91 6.10
N TRP A 389 3.70 -18.23 7.16
CA TRP A 389 2.44 -18.33 7.86
C TRP A 389 1.46 -17.25 7.40
N ASP A 390 0.18 -17.60 7.32
CA ASP A 390 -0.90 -16.63 7.12
C ASP A 390 -1.17 -15.80 8.39
N GLY A 391 -0.82 -16.32 9.57
CA GLY A 391 -0.91 -15.60 10.83
C GLY A 391 -0.34 -16.32 12.05
N LEU A 392 -0.35 -15.61 13.18
CA LEU A 392 0.03 -16.05 14.52
C LEU A 392 -1.00 -15.55 15.53
N VAL A 393 -1.50 -16.45 16.39
CA VAL A 393 -2.18 -16.08 17.65
C VAL A 393 -1.32 -16.59 18.79
N CYS A 394 -0.98 -15.75 19.75
CA CYS A 394 -0.10 -16.15 20.85
C CYS A 394 -0.41 -15.44 22.16
N ARG A 395 0.07 -16.05 23.25
CA ARG A 395 -0.05 -15.54 24.60
C ARG A 395 1.21 -15.83 25.39
N VAL A 396 1.66 -14.83 26.14
CA VAL A 396 2.73 -14.94 27.14
C VAL A 396 2.19 -14.28 28.41
N GLU A 397 2.50 -14.86 29.57
CA GLU A 397 2.14 -14.23 30.84
C GLU A 397 3.06 -13.03 31.09
N ASN A 398 2.46 -11.86 31.32
CA ASN A 398 3.18 -10.58 31.34
C ASN A 398 2.95 -9.74 32.58
N HIS A 399 2.07 -10.15 33.49
CA HIS A 399 1.80 -9.45 34.75
C HIS A 399 1.55 -7.93 34.58
N GLU A 400 0.88 -7.53 33.49
CA GLU A 400 0.61 -6.14 33.09
C GLU A 400 1.85 -5.28 32.74
N GLU A 401 3.00 -5.91 32.52
CA GLU A 401 4.21 -5.21 32.09
C GLU A 401 4.21 -4.94 30.57
N SER A 402 4.67 -3.75 30.20
CA SER A 402 4.84 -3.31 28.80
C SER A 402 6.19 -3.70 28.19
N THR A 403 7.14 -4.13 29.01
CA THR A 403 8.46 -4.61 28.60
C THR A 403 8.79 -5.92 29.27
N THR A 404 9.51 -6.79 28.61
CA THR A 404 9.96 -8.06 29.18
C THR A 404 11.37 -8.42 28.68
N ASP A 405 12.11 -9.21 29.47
CA ASP A 405 13.35 -9.88 29.07
C ASP A 405 13.21 -11.42 29.01
N ALA A 406 12.01 -11.95 29.30
CA ALA A 406 11.68 -13.36 29.23
C ALA A 406 10.20 -13.63 28.91
N ALA A 407 9.92 -14.76 28.28
CA ALA A 407 8.56 -15.24 28.09
C ALA A 407 8.20 -16.31 29.12
N GLU A 408 7.19 -16.02 29.94
CA GLU A 408 6.60 -16.98 30.88
C GLU A 408 5.37 -17.65 30.27
N LYS A 409 5.31 -18.98 30.35
CA LYS A 409 4.22 -19.84 29.86
C LYS A 409 3.81 -19.50 28.42
N PRO A 410 4.74 -19.50 27.45
CA PRO A 410 4.45 -19.15 26.07
C PRO A 410 3.55 -20.21 25.43
N VAL A 411 2.47 -19.77 24.81
CA VAL A 411 1.62 -20.60 23.94
C VAL A 411 1.37 -19.84 22.64
N GLY A 412 1.71 -20.45 21.52
CA GLY A 412 1.54 -19.89 20.19
C GLY A 412 0.80 -20.84 19.26
N LEU A 413 0.04 -20.28 18.32
CA LEU A 413 -0.56 -20.97 17.19
C LEU A 413 -0.21 -20.20 15.92
N ARG A 414 0.65 -20.78 15.09
CA ARG A 414 0.91 -20.30 13.73
C ARG A 414 0.03 -21.10 12.77
N TRP A 415 -0.49 -20.45 11.73
CA TRP A 415 -1.29 -21.16 10.74
C TRP A 415 -1.01 -20.77 9.29
N VAL A 416 -1.24 -21.70 8.39
CA VAL A 416 -1.33 -21.50 6.94
C VAL A 416 -2.63 -22.12 6.46
N ASN A 417 -3.30 -21.47 5.51
CA ASN A 417 -4.40 -22.08 4.77
C ASN A 417 -3.97 -22.35 3.33
N THR A 418 -3.79 -23.63 3.00
CA THR A 418 -3.41 -24.07 1.65
C THR A 418 -4.62 -24.45 0.79
N ASN A 419 -5.85 -24.34 1.32
CA ASN A 419 -7.05 -24.58 0.53
C ASN A 419 -7.12 -23.64 -0.68
N GLU A 420 -7.41 -24.19 -1.86
CA GLU A 420 -7.44 -23.42 -3.11
C GLU A 420 -8.43 -22.24 -3.07
N GLN A 421 -9.60 -22.41 -2.44
CA GLN A 421 -10.59 -21.34 -2.33
C GLN A 421 -10.13 -20.24 -1.37
N ALA A 422 -9.45 -20.61 -0.27
CA ALA A 422 -8.84 -19.65 0.65
C ALA A 422 -7.79 -18.79 -0.06
N VAL A 423 -6.87 -19.46 -0.77
CA VAL A 423 -5.82 -18.82 -1.55
C VAL A 423 -6.41 -17.88 -2.62
N LYS A 424 -7.45 -18.32 -3.33
CA LYS A 424 -8.16 -17.50 -4.32
C LYS A 424 -8.83 -16.27 -3.70
N LYS A 425 -9.57 -16.43 -2.59
CA LYS A 425 -10.24 -15.32 -1.90
C LYS A 425 -9.24 -14.28 -1.40
N ARG A 426 -8.06 -14.73 -0.93
CA ARG A 426 -6.96 -13.84 -0.56
C ARG A 426 -6.38 -13.12 -1.78
N SER A 427 -6.18 -13.79 -2.92
CA SER A 427 -5.49 -13.19 -4.07
C SER A 427 -6.34 -12.20 -4.89
N TRP A 428 -7.66 -12.16 -4.70
CA TRP A 428 -8.56 -11.32 -5.49
C TRP A 428 -8.78 -9.89 -4.94
N GLY A 429 -8.32 -9.60 -3.72
CA GLY A 429 -8.63 -8.32 -3.06
C GLY A 429 -8.30 -7.05 -3.87
N PRO A 430 -7.08 -6.88 -4.43
CA PRO A 430 -6.74 -5.69 -5.22
C PRO A 430 -7.62 -5.50 -6.48
N MET A 431 -8.18 -6.58 -7.03
CA MET A 431 -8.99 -6.53 -8.26
C MET A 431 -10.32 -5.83 -8.06
N SER A 432 -10.99 -6.11 -6.94
CA SER A 432 -12.25 -5.43 -6.60
C SER A 432 -12.05 -3.91 -6.50
N VAL A 433 -10.98 -3.48 -5.85
CA VAL A 433 -10.63 -2.07 -5.65
C VAL A 433 -10.29 -1.40 -6.98
N LEU A 434 -9.63 -2.11 -7.90
CA LEU A 434 -9.33 -1.60 -9.24
C LEU A 434 -10.60 -1.36 -10.06
N GLY A 435 -11.53 -2.32 -10.06
CA GLY A 435 -12.83 -2.14 -10.72
C GLY A 435 -13.57 -0.93 -10.18
N GLU A 436 -13.67 -0.81 -8.85
CA GLU A 436 -14.30 0.34 -8.18
C GLU A 436 -13.64 1.68 -8.54
N ALA A 437 -12.30 1.71 -8.61
CA ALA A 437 -11.57 2.92 -8.99
C ALA A 437 -11.88 3.35 -10.43
N ILE A 438 -11.86 2.40 -11.35
CA ILE A 438 -12.13 2.66 -12.77
C ILE A 438 -13.56 3.13 -12.97
N GLU A 439 -14.50 2.57 -12.21
CA GLU A 439 -15.89 3.00 -12.24
C GLU A 439 -16.06 4.47 -11.82
N GLN A 440 -15.13 5.07 -11.08
CA GLN A 440 -15.18 6.51 -10.75
C GLN A 440 -14.71 7.42 -11.89
N ILE A 441 -14.09 6.88 -12.95
CA ILE A 441 -13.65 7.67 -14.10
C ILE A 441 -14.87 7.98 -14.99
N PRO A 442 -15.17 9.26 -15.27
CA PRO A 442 -16.27 9.63 -16.15
C PRO A 442 -16.02 9.17 -17.61
N PRO A 443 -17.06 8.77 -18.35
CA PRO A 443 -16.94 8.48 -19.78
C PRO A 443 -16.35 9.65 -20.57
N GLY A 444 -15.45 9.36 -21.51
CA GLY A 444 -14.79 10.38 -22.35
C GLY A 444 -13.57 11.05 -21.70
N GLU A 445 -13.29 10.79 -20.43
CA GLU A 445 -12.06 11.23 -19.76
C GLU A 445 -10.95 10.17 -19.87
N PHE A 446 -9.70 10.64 -19.89
CA PHE A 446 -8.55 9.79 -19.59
C PHE A 446 -8.36 9.72 -18.09
N GLY A 447 -8.26 8.51 -17.55
CA GLY A 447 -8.01 8.33 -16.13
C GLY A 447 -6.71 7.60 -15.84
N ALA A 448 -6.09 7.94 -14.72
CA ALA A 448 -5.04 7.16 -14.10
C ALA A 448 -5.56 6.59 -12.78
N VAL A 449 -5.16 5.37 -12.46
CA VAL A 449 -5.63 4.71 -11.23
C VAL A 449 -4.44 4.39 -10.32
N PHE A 450 -4.49 4.91 -9.10
CA PHE A 450 -3.47 4.74 -8.08
C PHE A 450 -4.06 3.88 -6.97
N ILE A 451 -3.48 2.71 -6.72
CA ILE A 451 -4.00 1.76 -5.73
C ILE A 451 -2.95 1.48 -4.68
N ALA A 452 -3.27 1.74 -3.42
CA ALA A 452 -2.46 1.33 -2.30
C ALA A 452 -3.01 0.03 -1.68
N ASN A 453 -2.15 -0.97 -1.50
CA ASN A 453 -2.48 -2.22 -0.84
C ASN A 453 -1.40 -2.51 0.20
N GLN A 454 -1.79 -2.55 1.48
CA GLN A 454 -0.93 -3.09 2.53
C GLN A 454 -0.76 -4.58 2.27
N GLU A 455 0.47 -5.00 2.04
CA GLU A 455 0.84 -6.36 1.69
C GLU A 455 1.73 -6.94 2.78
N GLY A 456 1.43 -8.18 3.13
CA GLY A 456 2.11 -8.93 4.19
C GLY A 456 1.80 -10.41 4.06
N ALA A 457 1.20 -10.81 2.94
CA ALA A 457 0.95 -12.20 2.65
C ALA A 457 2.25 -12.86 2.20
N ARG A 458 2.24 -14.19 2.32
CA ARG A 458 3.25 -15.09 1.77
C ARG A 458 3.49 -14.79 0.28
N SER A 459 4.70 -15.03 -0.20
CA SER A 459 5.10 -14.76 -1.59
C SER A 459 4.11 -15.30 -2.62
N ALA A 460 3.73 -16.58 -2.49
CA ALA A 460 2.76 -17.23 -3.37
C ALA A 460 1.43 -16.45 -3.54
N ILE A 461 0.94 -15.78 -2.48
CA ILE A 461 -0.30 -15.00 -2.54
C ILE A 461 -0.04 -13.59 -3.09
N ALA A 462 1.04 -12.94 -2.63
CA ALA A 462 1.40 -11.58 -3.05
C ALA A 462 1.76 -11.52 -4.55
N ASP A 463 2.48 -12.52 -5.05
CA ASP A 463 2.88 -12.60 -6.45
C ASP A 463 1.68 -12.95 -7.34
N MET A 464 0.80 -13.84 -6.89
CA MET A 464 -0.46 -14.11 -7.60
C MET A 464 -1.39 -12.88 -7.65
N ARG A 465 -1.47 -12.08 -6.58
CA ARG A 465 -2.17 -10.78 -6.60
C ARG A 465 -1.60 -9.86 -7.69
N THR A 466 -0.29 -9.76 -7.74
CA THR A 466 0.43 -8.93 -8.71
C THR A 466 0.17 -9.41 -10.14
N PHE A 467 0.25 -10.72 -10.37
CA PHE A 467 -0.05 -11.34 -11.67
C PHE A 467 -1.50 -11.09 -12.10
N ASN A 468 -2.48 -11.32 -11.22
CA ASN A 468 -3.90 -11.08 -11.53
C ASN A 468 -4.18 -9.61 -11.85
N PHE A 469 -3.55 -8.70 -11.13
CA PHE A 469 -3.65 -7.26 -11.39
C PHE A 469 -3.07 -6.88 -12.74
N ALA A 470 -1.89 -7.39 -13.08
CA ALA A 470 -1.26 -7.18 -14.37
C ALA A 470 -2.11 -7.70 -15.53
N LYS A 471 -2.62 -8.93 -15.38
CA LYS A 471 -3.44 -9.61 -16.37
C LYS A 471 -4.71 -8.80 -16.67
N TRP A 472 -5.40 -8.37 -15.62
CA TRP A 472 -6.66 -7.65 -15.77
C TRP A 472 -6.48 -6.28 -16.43
N ILE A 473 -5.43 -5.52 -16.09
CA ILE A 473 -5.17 -4.24 -16.77
C ILE A 473 -4.90 -4.45 -18.26
N LYS A 474 -4.22 -5.54 -18.63
CA LYS A 474 -3.96 -5.85 -20.04
C LYS A 474 -5.18 -6.35 -20.79
N GLU A 475 -5.88 -7.33 -20.21
CA GLU A 475 -6.93 -8.09 -20.91
C GLU A 475 -8.32 -7.47 -20.72
N ASP A 476 -8.65 -7.05 -19.49
CA ASP A 476 -10.01 -6.69 -19.09
C ASP A 476 -10.23 -5.16 -18.97
N ALA A 477 -9.17 -4.34 -18.96
CA ALA A 477 -9.30 -2.88 -18.89
C ALA A 477 -9.68 -2.22 -20.24
N SER A 478 -9.96 -3.02 -21.27
CA SER A 478 -10.61 -2.58 -22.50
C SER A 478 -12.12 -2.41 -22.25
N HIS A 479 -12.50 -1.30 -21.63
CA HIS A 479 -13.81 -1.16 -20.99
C HIS A 479 -15.00 -0.95 -21.93
N SER A 480 -16.09 -1.61 -21.55
CA SER A 480 -17.48 -1.21 -21.81
C SER A 480 -17.67 0.27 -21.42
N ALA A 481 -18.23 1.09 -22.32
CA ALA A 481 -18.63 2.49 -22.11
C ALA A 481 -17.57 3.61 -22.24
N ASN A 482 -16.58 3.48 -23.14
CA ASN A 482 -15.71 4.59 -23.59
C ASN A 482 -14.82 5.25 -22.49
N ILE A 483 -14.52 4.53 -21.40
CA ILE A 483 -13.55 4.97 -20.39
C ILE A 483 -12.15 4.51 -20.84
N ARG A 484 -11.16 5.42 -20.81
CA ARG A 484 -9.77 5.09 -21.16
C ARG A 484 -8.87 5.25 -19.95
N VAL A 485 -8.18 4.17 -19.58
CA VAL A 485 -7.23 4.12 -18.46
C VAL A 485 -5.85 3.75 -19.02
N PRO A 486 -5.11 4.72 -19.60
CA PRO A 486 -3.85 4.44 -20.27
C PRO A 486 -2.77 3.90 -19.33
N PHE A 487 -2.84 4.20 -18.03
CA PHE A 487 -1.95 3.60 -17.05
C PHE A 487 -2.59 3.48 -15.65
N GLY A 488 -2.06 2.54 -14.87
CA GLY A 488 -2.34 2.40 -13.44
C GLY A 488 -1.06 2.14 -12.65
N ARG A 489 -1.12 2.38 -11.34
CA ARG A 489 -0.03 2.11 -10.42
C ARG A 489 -0.53 1.43 -9.16
N LEU A 490 0.07 0.29 -8.82
CA LEU A 490 -0.16 -0.44 -7.59
C LEU A 490 1.01 -0.18 -6.63
N PHE A 491 0.75 0.49 -5.51
CA PHE A 491 1.67 0.66 -4.40
C PHE A 491 1.44 -0.47 -3.40
N ARG A 492 2.39 -1.40 -3.35
CA ARG A 492 2.44 -2.45 -2.33
C ARG A 492 3.20 -1.89 -1.13
N MET A 493 2.50 -1.83 -0.01
CA MET A 493 2.98 -1.22 1.22
C MET A 493 3.31 -2.32 2.22
N TYR A 494 4.54 -2.36 2.71
CA TYR A 494 5.02 -3.38 3.65
C TYR A 494 5.48 -2.69 4.94
N PRO A 495 4.56 -2.47 5.90
CA PRO A 495 4.92 -2.00 7.22
C PRO A 495 5.82 -3.03 7.92
N ARG A 496 6.94 -2.56 8.47
CA ARG A 496 7.88 -3.39 9.22
C ARG A 496 8.15 -2.76 10.58
N PRO A 497 7.72 -3.37 11.68
CA PRO A 497 8.31 -3.05 12.98
C PRO A 497 9.68 -3.71 13.02
N LEU A 498 10.76 -2.94 13.13
CA LEU A 498 12.12 -3.46 13.25
C LEU A 498 12.56 -3.56 14.70
N GLU A 499 13.35 -4.57 15.05
CA GLU A 499 14.02 -4.72 16.34
C GLU A 499 13.05 -4.55 17.55
N HIS A 500 13.25 -3.49 18.33
CA HIS A 500 12.43 -3.11 19.50
C HIS A 500 11.15 -2.34 19.15
N GLY A 501 10.78 -2.31 17.86
CA GLY A 501 9.59 -1.65 17.32
C GLY A 501 9.86 -0.37 16.54
N ARG A 502 11.10 -0.13 16.06
CA ARG A 502 11.40 1.03 15.21
C ARG A 502 10.49 0.97 13.97
N PRO A 503 9.74 2.05 13.64
CA PRO A 503 8.85 2.04 12.51
C PRO A 503 9.66 2.05 11.22
N ASP A 504 9.37 1.11 10.34
CA ASP A 504 9.92 1.05 9.00
C ASP A 504 8.84 0.66 7.99
N PHE A 505 9.10 0.96 6.72
CA PHE A 505 8.13 0.81 5.66
C PHE A 505 8.84 0.62 4.33
N ILE A 506 8.51 -0.46 3.64
CA ILE A 506 8.88 -0.60 2.23
C ILE A 506 7.67 -0.24 1.38
N GLU A 507 7.91 0.60 0.39
CA GLU A 507 6.97 0.87 -0.68
C GLU A 507 7.53 0.28 -1.97
N SER A 508 6.80 -0.64 -2.58
CA SER A 508 7.11 -1.16 -3.89
C SER A 508 5.96 -0.86 -4.83
N SER A 509 6.22 -0.02 -5.82
CA SER A 509 5.24 0.32 -6.82
C SER A 509 5.42 -0.51 -8.09
N ILE A 510 4.30 -0.82 -8.72
CA ILE A 510 4.27 -1.48 -10.02
C ILE A 510 3.38 -0.65 -10.92
N SER A 511 3.94 -0.21 -12.04
CA SER A 511 3.20 0.46 -13.10
C SER A 511 2.70 -0.54 -14.12
N PHE A 512 1.48 -0.31 -14.57
CA PHE A 512 0.84 -1.06 -15.63
C PHE A 512 0.39 -0.07 -16.69
N ILE A 513 0.64 -0.41 -17.94
CA ILE A 513 0.35 0.42 -19.10
C ILE A 513 -0.56 -0.43 -19.96
N ALA A 514 -1.69 0.14 -20.37
CA ALA A 514 -2.58 -0.51 -21.32
C ALA A 514 -1.89 -0.57 -22.70
N ASP A 515 -2.32 -1.46 -23.59
CA ASP A 515 -1.70 -1.60 -24.93
C ASP A 515 -1.77 -0.31 -25.79
N TYR A 516 -2.64 0.62 -25.42
CA TYR A 516 -2.80 1.94 -26.06
C TYR A 516 -2.21 3.10 -25.21
N GLY A 517 -1.60 2.79 -24.07
CA GLY A 517 -0.96 3.77 -23.20
C GLY A 517 0.43 4.14 -23.71
N ASP A 518 0.90 5.33 -23.33
CA ASP A 518 2.25 5.80 -23.61
C ASP A 518 3.21 5.33 -22.50
N ASP A 519 4.33 4.72 -22.89
CA ASP A 519 5.37 4.18 -21.99
C ASP A 519 6.02 5.25 -21.10
N GLU A 520 5.91 6.53 -21.48
CA GLU A 520 6.40 7.66 -20.69
C GLU A 520 5.46 8.04 -19.55
N LEU A 521 4.17 7.66 -19.58
CA LEU A 521 3.19 8.06 -18.56
C LEU A 521 3.64 7.68 -17.15
N PRO A 522 4.08 6.44 -16.85
CA PRO A 522 4.60 6.11 -15.52
C PRO A 522 5.71 7.03 -15.02
N LYS A 523 6.58 7.53 -15.91
CA LYS A 523 7.70 8.40 -15.54
C LYS A 523 7.26 9.82 -15.21
N MET A 524 6.08 10.23 -15.67
CA MET A 524 5.50 11.56 -15.40
C MET A 524 4.82 11.66 -14.02
N PHE A 525 4.61 10.53 -13.34
CA PHE A 525 3.84 10.46 -12.09
C PHE A 525 4.64 9.80 -10.95
N PRO A 526 4.30 10.07 -9.67
CA PRO A 526 5.11 9.65 -8.53
C PRO A 526 5.21 8.14 -8.41
N GLY A 527 6.44 7.65 -8.56
CA GLY A 527 6.76 6.25 -8.40
C GLY A 527 6.61 5.74 -6.97
N ASN A 528 6.95 6.60 -6.00
CA ASN A 528 6.72 6.39 -4.58
C ASN A 528 6.05 7.63 -3.99
N VAL A 529 5.15 7.42 -3.02
CA VAL A 529 4.37 8.46 -2.35
C VAL A 529 4.60 8.53 -0.84
N ILE A 530 5.09 7.45 -0.20
CA ILE A 530 5.39 7.36 1.25
C ILE A 530 6.92 7.34 1.49
N VAL A 531 7.64 6.44 0.81
CA VAL A 531 9.08 6.21 1.02
C VAL A 531 9.91 6.95 -0.03
N ARG A 532 10.97 7.62 0.42
CA ARG A 532 12.05 8.28 -0.34
C ARG A 532 13.16 8.68 0.61
#